data_AF-A0A347WGY4-F1
#
_entry.id   AF-A0A347WGY4-F1
#
_cell.length_a   1.000
_cell.length_b   1.000
_cell.length_c   1.000
_cell.angle_alpha   90.00
_cell.angle_beta   90.00
_cell.angle_gamma   90.00
#
_symmetry.space_group_name_H-M   'P 1'
#
loop_
_entity.id
_entity.type
_entity.pdbx_description
1 polymer ?
#
loop_
_entity_poly.entity_id
_entity_poly.type
_entity_poly.pdbx_seq_one_letter_code
_entity_poly.pdbx_strand_id
1 'polypeptide(L)' 'MTQTIHHAPVAHLFAAPVFHRSASVARMGAARGLLREKADLEVGAQATSIPAPVRAAFRRRASQAGRRAMTMLRDASL' A
#
# COMPACT_ATOMS: atom_id res chain seq x y z
N MET A 1 32.73 -57.07 20.63
CA MET A 1 31.73 -56.70 19.62
C MET A 1 31.33 -55.26 19.87
N THR A 2 31.90 -54.33 19.11
CA THR A 2 31.75 -52.88 19.28
C THR A 2 30.54 -52.40 18.47
N GLN A 3 29.56 -51.82 19.14
CA GLN A 3 28.33 -51.31 18.53
C GLN A 3 28.55 -49.84 18.14
N THR A 4 28.68 -49.56 16.85
CA THR A 4 28.90 -48.21 16.32
C THR A 4 27.56 -47.51 16.15
N ILE A 5 27.26 -46.52 16.99
CA ILE A 5 26.04 -45.72 16.92
C ILE A 5 26.23 -44.68 15.81
N HIS A 6 25.52 -44.86 14.70
CA HIS A 6 25.44 -43.87 13.63
C HIS A 6 24.51 -42.72 14.04
N HIS A 7 25.10 -41.61 14.50
CA HIS A 7 24.39 -40.34 14.64
C HIS A 7 24.09 -39.78 13.24
N ALA A 8 22.86 -39.99 12.76
CA ALA A 8 22.35 -39.24 11.62
C ALA A 8 22.12 -37.78 12.05
N PRO A 9 22.68 -36.77 11.35
CA PRO A 9 22.35 -35.39 11.65
C PRO A 9 20.92 -35.14 11.16
N VAL A 10 20.00 -34.94 12.10
CA VAL A 10 18.67 -34.40 11.79
C VAL A 10 18.86 -32.95 11.36
N ALA A 11 19.12 -32.76 10.07
CA ALA A 11 19.00 -31.47 9.41
C ALA A 11 17.50 -31.10 9.43
N HIS A 12 17.05 -30.56 10.56
CA HIS A 12 15.74 -29.91 10.66
C HIS A 12 15.71 -28.83 9.57
N LEU A 13 14.84 -29.06 8.59
CA LEU A 13 14.47 -28.10 7.57
C LEU A 13 14.12 -26.77 8.25
N PHE A 14 15.03 -25.81 8.19
CA PHE A 14 14.68 -24.41 8.34
C PHE A 14 13.89 -24.03 7.08
N ALA A 15 12.59 -24.31 7.06
CA ALA A 15 11.69 -23.73 6.08
C ALA A 15 11.89 -22.21 6.13
N ALA A 16 12.20 -21.61 4.97
CA ALA A 16 12.41 -20.17 4.87
C ALA A 16 11.22 -19.44 5.52
N PRO A 17 11.47 -18.37 6.30
CA PRO A 17 10.40 -17.67 6.98
C PRO A 17 9.35 -17.21 5.97
N VAL A 18 8.13 -17.75 6.09
CA VAL A 18 6.99 -17.34 5.28
C VAL A 18 6.53 -15.99 5.83
N PHE A 19 6.94 -14.92 5.17
CA PHE A 19 6.44 -13.59 5.48
C PHE A 19 4.98 -13.49 5.03
N HIS A 20 4.04 -13.63 5.96
CA HIS A 20 2.65 -13.27 5.70
C HIS A 20 2.55 -11.75 5.49
N ARG A 21 2.53 -11.34 4.21
CA ARG A 21 2.25 -9.95 3.85
C ARG A 21 0.79 -9.67 4.20
N SER A 22 0.55 -8.93 5.27
CA SER A 22 -0.81 -8.62 5.70
C SER A 22 -1.54 -7.81 4.62
N ALA A 23 -2.72 -8.27 4.22
CA ALA A 23 -3.53 -7.59 3.21
C ALA A 23 -3.90 -6.15 3.64
N SER A 24 -3.91 -5.86 4.95
CA SER A 24 -4.08 -4.51 5.50
C SER A 24 -2.96 -3.55 5.08
N VAL A 25 -1.70 -3.98 5.05
CA VAL A 25 -0.56 -3.15 4.63
C VAL A 25 -0.63 -2.83 3.14
N ALA A 26 -1.06 -3.78 2.30
CA ALA A 26 -1.28 -3.54 0.87
C ALA A 26 -2.44 -2.55 0.62
N ARG A 27 -3.56 -2.70 1.34
CA ARG A 27 -4.72 -1.79 1.24
C ARG A 27 -4.38 -0.36 1.69
N MET A 28 -3.60 -0.20 2.76
CA MET A 28 -3.08 1.12 3.18
C MET A 28 -2.16 1.75 2.14
N GLY A 29 -1.35 0.94 1.42
CA GLY A 29 -0.50 1.41 0.33
C GLY A 29 -1.29 2.06 -0.80
N ALA A 30 -2.40 1.43 -1.22
CA ALA A 30 -3.28 1.97 -2.25
C ALA A 30 -3.96 3.29 -1.81
N ALA A 31 -4.44 3.35 -0.58
CA ALA A 31 -5.01 4.58 -0.02
C ALA A 31 -3.99 5.73 0.05
N ARG A 32 -2.74 5.44 0.44
CA ARG A 32 -1.64 6.42 0.42
C ARG A 32 -1.38 6.95 -0.99
N GLY A 33 -1.42 6.09 -2.00
CA GLY A 33 -1.28 6.49 -3.41
C GLY A 33 -2.34 7.52 -3.81
N LEU A 34 -3.60 7.27 -3.49
CA LEU A 34 -4.71 8.17 -3.78
C LEU A 34 -4.63 9.50 -3.01
N LEU A 35 -4.14 9.50 -1.77
CA LEU A 35 -3.92 10.73 -1.01
C LEU A 35 -2.80 11.58 -1.61
N ARG A 36 -1.76 10.95 -2.14
CA ARG A 36 -0.68 11.64 -2.85
C ARG A 36 -1.16 12.24 -4.16
N GLU A 37 -1.93 11.47 -4.94
CA GLU A 37 -2.59 11.98 -6.16
C GLU A 37 -3.48 13.20 -5.84
N LYS A 38 -4.28 13.14 -4.77
CA LYS A 38 -5.08 14.28 -4.30
C LYS A 38 -4.19 15.52 -4.07
N ALA A 39 -3.08 15.36 -3.35
CA ALA A 39 -2.18 16.48 -3.05
C ALA A 39 -1.55 17.06 -4.33
N ASP A 40 -1.09 16.21 -5.24
CA ASP A 40 -0.50 16.64 -6.52
C ASP A 40 -1.52 17.40 -7.38
N LEU A 41 -2.77 16.95 -7.41
CA LEU A 41 -3.85 17.62 -8.13
C LEU A 41 -4.24 18.97 -7.50
N GLU A 42 -4.17 19.09 -6.17
CA GLU A 42 -4.43 20.36 -5.46
C GLU A 42 -3.31 21.37 -5.71
N VAL A 43 -2.04 20.94 -5.74
CA VAL A 43 -0.91 21.77 -6.15
C VAL A 43 -1.06 22.23 -7.60
N GLY A 44 -1.43 21.30 -8.51
CA GLY A 44 -1.75 21.64 -9.89
C GLY A 44 -2.88 22.68 -9.99
N ALA A 45 -3.92 22.57 -9.16
CA ALA A 45 -5.02 23.54 -9.13
C ALA A 45 -4.62 24.92 -8.60
N GLN A 46 -3.48 25.08 -7.94
CA GLN A 46 -2.97 26.37 -7.45
C GLN A 46 -2.12 27.10 -8.47
N ALA A 47 -1.70 26.45 -9.56
CA ALA A 47 -0.90 27.10 -10.59
C ALA A 47 -1.67 28.25 -11.25
N THR A 48 -1.10 29.45 -11.13
CA THR A 48 -1.71 30.74 -11.54
C THR A 48 -1.95 30.82 -13.06
N SER A 49 -1.21 30.05 -13.85
CA SER A 49 -1.29 30.02 -15.32
C SER A 49 -2.44 29.17 -15.87
N ILE A 50 -3.20 28.48 -15.02
CA ILE A 50 -4.20 27.51 -15.48
C ILE A 50 -5.60 28.16 -15.62
N PRO A 51 -6.28 27.98 -16.76
CA PRO A 51 -7.65 28.46 -16.96
C PRO A 51 -8.62 27.93 -15.89
N ALA A 52 -9.60 28.76 -15.51
CA ALA A 52 -10.64 28.42 -14.54
C ALA A 52 -11.31 27.04 -14.74
N PRO A 53 -11.73 26.63 -15.97
CA PRO A 53 -12.35 25.31 -16.16
C PRO A 53 -11.37 24.15 -15.89
N VAL A 54 -10.10 24.31 -16.23
CA VAL A 54 -9.07 23.30 -16.00
C VAL A 54 -8.78 23.19 -14.50
N ARG A 55 -8.68 24.31 -13.79
CA ARG A 55 -8.57 24.34 -12.33
C ARG A 55 -9.75 23.66 -11.63
N ALA A 56 -10.97 23.86 -12.13
CA ALA A 56 -12.15 23.18 -11.62
C ALA A 56 -12.09 21.66 -11.83
N ALA A 57 -11.56 21.20 -12.98
CA ALA A 57 -11.34 19.78 -13.25
C ALA A 57 -10.31 19.16 -12.28
N PHE A 58 -9.19 19.84 -12.02
CA PHE A 58 -8.20 19.40 -11.02
C PHE A 58 -8.82 19.24 -9.63
N ARG A 59 -9.55 20.25 -9.14
CA ARG A 59 -10.22 20.19 -7.83
C ARG A 59 -11.24 19.05 -7.72
N ARG A 60 -12.03 18.81 -8.78
CA ARG A 60 -12.97 17.67 -8.83
C ARG A 60 -12.24 16.34 -8.73
N ARG A 61 -11.14 16.18 -9.48
CA ARG A 61 -10.35 14.95 -9.50
C ARG A 61 -9.67 14.71 -8.15
N ALA A 62 -9.12 15.75 -7.53
CA ALA A 62 -8.56 15.69 -6.18
C ALA A 62 -9.61 15.24 -5.14
N SER A 63 -10.83 15.80 -5.23
CA SER A 63 -11.95 15.42 -4.35
C SER A 63 -12.33 13.95 -4.51
N GLN A 64 -12.36 13.44 -5.75
CA GLN A 64 -12.65 12.03 -6.03
C GLN A 64 -11.56 11.10 -5.49
N ALA A 65 -10.28 11.43 -5.71
CA ALA A 65 -9.15 10.67 -5.17
C ALA A 65 -9.20 10.61 -3.64
N GLY A 66 -9.47 11.74 -2.97
CA GLY A 66 -9.66 11.81 -1.52
C GLY A 66 -10.80 10.93 -1.02
N ARG A 67 -11.97 10.96 -1.67
CA ARG A 67 -13.11 10.10 -1.29
C ARG A 67 -12.75 8.62 -1.41
N ARG A 68 -12.12 8.22 -2.51
CA ARG A 68 -11.68 6.83 -2.73
C ARG A 68 -10.66 6.39 -1.66
N ALA A 69 -9.70 7.25 -1.33
CA ALA A 69 -8.75 6.97 -0.27
C ALA A 69 -9.45 6.72 1.07
N MET A 70 -10.40 7.57 1.44
CA MET A 70 -11.16 7.45 2.68
C MET A 70 -12.02 6.17 2.72
N THR A 71 -12.65 5.81 1.61
CA THR A 71 -13.36 4.52 1.50
C THR A 71 -12.41 3.36 1.72
N MET A 72 -11.26 3.34 1.04
CA MET A 72 -10.28 2.25 1.19
C MET A 72 -9.70 2.16 2.62
N LEU A 73 -9.46 3.29 3.28
CA LEU A 73 -9.02 3.31 4.68
C LEU A 73 -10.11 2.78 5.62
N ARG A 74 -11.37 3.14 5.37
CA ARG A 74 -12.51 2.63 6.12
C ARG A 74 -12.67 1.12 5.93
N ASP A 75 -12.57 0.64 4.71
CA ASP A 75 -12.65 -0.80 4.41
C ASP A 75 -11.45 -1.57 4.99
N ALA A 76 -10.29 -0.93 5.11
CA ALA A 76 -9.09 -1.52 5.69
C ALA A 76 -9.09 -1.55 7.23
N SER A 77 -9.96 -0.77 7.87
CA SER A 77 -10.14 -0.73 9.33
C SER A 77 -11.28 -1.63 9.83
N LEU A 78 -12.02 -2.25 8.91
CA LEU A 78 -12.97 -3.35 9.14
C LEU A 78 -12.28 -4.70 8.87
#